data_AF-A0A8R7Q8S6-F1
#
_entry.id   AF-A0A8R7Q8S6-F1
#
_cell.length_a   1.000
_cell.length_b   1.000
_cell.length_c   1.000
_cell.angle_alpha   90.00
_cell.angle_beta   90.00
_cell.angle_gamma   90.00
#
_symmetry.space_group_name_H-M   'P 1'
#
loop_
_entity.id
_entity.type
_entity.pdbx_description
1 polymer ?
#
loop_
_entity_poly.entity_id
_entity_poly.type
_entity_poly.pdbx_seq_one_letter_code
_entity_poly.pdbx_strand_id
1 'polypeptide(L)'
;MANSKYEYVKREFEFHRHLPASNWIVVLIDGCHFHRFSELHAFEKPNDERALRLMNACATSMLEKFPDIVFAYGVSDEYSFVFREKTEFHKRRERHVIYLFTSSLGILGYCHTQIYLNNSIIKSHHVIDLSTNICSKIISLCVSYFTSVYGMKWKDFFPNDFKETPYFDGRVVCYPNIKTIRDYLAWRQVDCHINNQYNTCFWALVKSGKTEKEAHQALKGTFSKDKNKLLLQQFQVNYNDEPAVFRKGSSVYRDKVKTDDCGNPIKRTREAITVSSFDLIGPEFWENHQYILGEASDYLCLGGKEKYGYEYVKKFDDIHRLPYSNWTIVRISACQFDQFSLIHSFDKPNDETALRLMNACASLMMEQFPDIIFGYGFDNEYSFVFQEKTELYQRDERLIISSCISCFTSFYMMRWKEYFPGKELVQSPHFQVEVFCYPEPRIVCDYLSWRQSECHNRNQYTTCFWMLVKSGEGENKAKEILKDTLPKDKNELLFQRFQMNYNNEPAMFRKGSCAYRQKVEASEDERWDVAVAHVDMGPQFWAKHSYVFDRR
;
A
#
# COMPACT_ATOMS: atom_id res chain seq x y z
N MET A 1 -5.90 -11.41 26.63
CA MET A 1 -4.82 -11.95 25.77
C MET A 1 -3.85 -12.69 26.67
N ALA A 2 -3.43 -13.90 26.30
CA ALA A 2 -2.45 -14.65 27.08
C ALA A 2 -1.10 -13.93 27.03
N ASN A 3 -0.44 -13.77 28.18
CA ASN A 3 0.91 -13.21 28.28
C ASN A 3 1.87 -14.15 27.53
N SER A 4 2.16 -13.84 26.27
CA SER A 4 3.16 -14.54 25.48
C SER A 4 4.55 -14.09 25.95
N LYS A 5 5.49 -15.02 26.13
CA LYS A 5 6.89 -14.66 26.41
C LYS A 5 7.52 -13.77 25.32
N TYR A 6 6.89 -13.71 24.14
CA TYR A 6 7.32 -12.91 23.00
C TYR A 6 6.68 -11.51 22.93
N GLU A 7 5.88 -11.10 23.92
CA GLU A 7 5.18 -9.81 23.90
C GLU A 7 6.14 -8.60 23.84
N TYR A 8 7.38 -8.76 24.31
CA TYR A 8 8.44 -7.75 24.20
C TYR A 8 8.75 -7.38 22.74
N VAL A 9 8.66 -8.34 21.80
CA VAL A 9 8.92 -8.13 20.36
C VAL A 9 8.01 -7.05 19.80
N LYS A 10 6.75 -7.04 20.25
CA LYS A 10 5.76 -6.04 19.86
C LYS A 10 6.04 -4.71 20.56
N ARG A 11 6.16 -4.73 21.89
CA ARG A 11 6.28 -3.53 22.72
C ARG A 11 7.54 -2.70 22.44
N GLU A 12 8.65 -3.36 22.14
CA GLU A 12 9.97 -2.72 22.10
C GLU A 12 10.42 -2.33 20.68
N PHE A 13 9.82 -2.92 19.65
CA PHE A 13 10.29 -2.77 18.26
C PHE A 13 9.21 -2.33 17.26
N GLU A 14 7.96 -2.10 17.69
CA GLU A 14 6.96 -1.39 16.88
C GLU A 14 7.25 0.11 16.89
N PHE A 15 7.60 0.67 15.71
CA PHE A 15 7.79 2.12 15.57
C PHE A 15 6.44 2.81 15.38
N HIS A 16 6.03 3.62 16.35
CA HIS A 16 4.87 4.49 16.23
C HIS A 16 5.28 5.83 15.60
N ARG A 17 4.68 6.16 14.45
CA ARG A 17 4.90 7.45 13.79
C ARG A 17 3.61 8.18 13.51
N HIS A 18 3.58 9.41 13.98
CA HIS A 18 2.52 10.35 13.72
C HIS A 18 2.98 11.34 12.65
N LEU A 19 2.13 11.56 11.64
CA LEU A 19 2.28 12.70 10.76
C LEU A 19 2.05 13.99 11.58
N PRO A 20 2.78 15.09 11.32
CA PRO A 20 2.53 16.34 12.03
C PRO A 20 1.07 16.78 11.89
N ALA A 21 0.50 17.38 12.94
CA ALA A 21 -0.85 17.92 12.89
C ALA A 21 -0.93 19.09 11.88
N SER A 22 -2.07 19.22 11.19
CA SER A 22 -2.37 20.33 10.25
C SER A 22 -1.45 20.44 9.03
N ASN A 23 -1.36 19.36 8.25
CA ASN A 23 -0.70 19.37 6.93
C ASN A 23 -1.59 18.70 5.89
N TRP A 24 -1.53 19.18 4.66
CA TRP A 24 -2.01 18.46 3.49
C TRP A 24 -1.15 17.23 3.25
N ILE A 25 -1.76 16.08 3.00
CA ILE A 25 -1.04 14.85 2.67
C ILE A 25 -1.17 14.61 1.19
N VAL A 26 -0.05 14.40 0.51
CA VAL A 26 -0.01 13.93 -0.86
C VAL A 26 0.53 12.52 -0.87
N VAL A 27 -0.24 11.59 -1.42
CA VAL A 27 0.23 10.25 -1.76
C VAL A 27 0.57 10.24 -3.25
N LEU A 28 1.84 10.12 -3.58
CA LEU A 28 2.30 9.89 -4.94
C LEU A 28 2.36 8.38 -5.18
N ILE A 29 1.84 7.91 -6.30
CA ILE A 29 1.95 6.54 -6.79
C ILE A 29 2.69 6.60 -8.13
N ASP A 30 3.71 5.76 -8.32
CA ASP A 30 4.58 5.74 -9.50
C ASP A 30 4.73 4.29 -10.02
N GLY A 31 4.76 4.11 -11.34
CA GLY A 31 4.91 2.83 -11.99
C GLY A 31 6.32 2.25 -11.78
N CYS A 32 6.43 1.14 -11.07
CA CYS A 32 7.74 0.53 -10.84
C CYS A 32 8.24 -0.15 -12.11
N HIS A 33 9.43 0.23 -12.58
CA HIS A 33 10.04 -0.27 -13.82
C HIS A 33 9.12 -0.17 -15.05
N PHE A 34 8.29 0.89 -15.10
CA PHE A 34 7.25 1.02 -16.12
C PHE A 34 7.78 1.14 -17.56
N HIS A 35 9.06 1.54 -17.73
CA HIS A 35 9.72 1.49 -19.03
C HIS A 35 9.65 0.09 -19.66
N ARG A 36 10.09 -0.93 -18.92
CA ARG A 36 10.04 -2.34 -19.34
C ARG A 36 8.60 -2.82 -19.52
N PHE A 37 7.72 -2.45 -18.60
CA PHE A 37 6.30 -2.80 -18.69
C PHE A 37 5.68 -2.26 -19.99
N SER A 38 5.93 -0.99 -20.31
CA SER A 38 5.41 -0.34 -21.51
C SER A 38 5.95 -0.96 -22.81
N GLU A 39 7.21 -1.38 -22.81
CA GLU A 39 7.85 -2.04 -23.96
C GLU A 39 7.26 -3.43 -24.20
N LEU A 40 7.18 -4.26 -23.14
CA LEU A 40 6.61 -5.61 -23.23
C LEU A 40 5.15 -5.58 -23.72
N HIS A 41 4.38 -4.60 -23.28
CA HIS A 41 2.97 -4.44 -23.67
C HIS A 41 2.78 -3.58 -24.93
N ALA A 42 3.87 -3.19 -25.60
CA ALA A 42 3.87 -2.43 -26.86
C ALA A 42 3.02 -1.15 -26.79
N PHE A 43 3.26 -0.34 -25.75
CA PHE A 43 2.62 0.96 -25.61
C PHE A 43 3.02 1.90 -26.74
N GLU A 44 2.06 2.69 -27.20
CA GLU A 44 2.31 3.72 -28.20
C GLU A 44 3.27 4.79 -27.65
N LYS A 45 4.17 5.25 -28.53
CA LYS A 45 5.14 6.31 -28.21
C LYS A 45 4.87 7.53 -29.10
N PRO A 46 4.95 8.76 -28.57
CA PRO A 46 5.43 9.12 -27.23
C PRO A 46 4.42 8.88 -26.10
N ASN A 47 3.12 8.79 -26.40
CA ASN A 47 2.05 8.62 -25.43
C ASN A 47 1.08 7.53 -25.90
N ASP A 48 0.56 6.76 -24.95
CA ASP A 48 -0.51 5.79 -25.18
C ASP A 48 -1.78 6.25 -24.45
N GLU A 49 -2.80 6.64 -25.22
CA GLU A 49 -4.06 7.14 -24.63
C GLU A 49 -4.77 6.06 -23.78
N ARG A 50 -4.64 4.78 -24.14
CA ARG A 50 -5.25 3.68 -23.40
C ARG A 50 -4.63 3.57 -22.01
N ALA A 51 -3.30 3.69 -21.93
CA ALA A 51 -2.58 3.68 -20.67
C ALA A 51 -2.99 4.83 -19.76
N LEU A 52 -3.07 6.05 -20.30
CA LEU A 52 -3.47 7.23 -19.54
C LEU A 52 -4.94 7.15 -19.08
N ARG A 53 -5.84 6.67 -19.94
CA ARG A 53 -7.24 6.46 -19.59
C ARG A 53 -7.41 5.40 -18.49
N LEU A 54 -6.62 4.33 -18.52
CA LEU A 54 -6.59 3.33 -17.45
C LEU A 54 -6.12 3.95 -16.13
N MET A 55 -5.01 4.71 -16.13
CA MET A 55 -4.54 5.43 -14.93
C MET A 55 -5.61 6.39 -14.38
N ASN A 56 -6.32 7.11 -15.26
CA ASN A 56 -7.43 8.00 -14.89
C ASN A 56 -8.63 7.24 -14.30
N ALA A 57 -8.94 6.06 -14.84
CA ALA A 57 -10.00 5.20 -14.31
C ALA A 57 -9.64 4.62 -12.93
N CYS A 58 -8.35 4.36 -12.68
CA CYS A 58 -7.84 4.01 -11.35
C CYS A 58 -7.96 5.19 -10.37
N ALA A 59 -7.54 6.38 -10.79
CA ALA A 59 -7.64 7.60 -9.97
C ALA A 59 -9.09 7.97 -9.63
N THR A 60 -10.02 7.77 -10.58
CA THR A 60 -11.46 7.92 -10.33
C THR A 60 -11.92 6.98 -9.21
N SER A 61 -11.54 5.70 -9.28
CA SER A 61 -11.89 4.71 -8.25
C SER A 61 -11.27 5.03 -6.89
N MET A 62 -10.05 5.60 -6.87
CA MET A 62 -9.42 6.10 -5.64
C MET A 62 -10.27 7.18 -4.97
N LEU A 63 -10.79 8.15 -5.72
CA LEU A 63 -11.68 9.17 -5.17
C LEU A 63 -13.03 8.58 -4.72
N GLU A 64 -13.56 7.54 -5.37
CA GLU A 64 -14.77 6.85 -4.91
C GLU A 64 -14.52 6.12 -3.57
N LYS A 65 -13.38 5.43 -3.47
CA LYS A 65 -13.02 4.63 -2.30
C LYS A 65 -12.60 5.47 -1.09
N PHE A 66 -11.91 6.58 -1.32
CA PHE A 66 -11.35 7.45 -0.29
C PHE A 66 -11.94 8.86 -0.40
N PRO A 67 -13.07 9.14 0.29
CA PRO A 67 -13.75 10.44 0.25
C PRO A 67 -12.87 11.63 0.66
N ASP A 68 -11.86 11.38 1.48
CA ASP A 68 -10.93 12.40 1.98
C ASP A 68 -9.92 12.88 0.93
N ILE A 69 -9.76 12.16 -0.19
CA ILE A 69 -9.01 12.64 -1.36
C ILE A 69 -9.85 13.72 -2.03
N VAL A 70 -9.36 14.96 -2.05
CA VAL A 70 -10.08 16.10 -2.64
C VAL A 70 -9.69 16.40 -4.07
N PHE A 71 -8.47 16.03 -4.47
CA PHE A 71 -7.92 16.27 -5.79
C PHE A 71 -6.90 15.19 -6.13
N ALA A 72 -6.82 14.80 -7.39
CA ALA A 72 -5.72 13.99 -7.89
C ALA A 72 -5.21 14.53 -9.23
N TYR A 73 -3.90 14.39 -9.44
CA TYR A 73 -3.23 14.82 -10.66
C TYR A 73 -2.33 13.69 -11.18
N GLY A 74 -2.49 13.34 -12.46
CA GLY A 74 -1.74 12.27 -13.10
C GLY A 74 -0.96 12.74 -14.33
N VAL A 75 0.22 12.17 -14.49
CA VAL A 75 1.11 12.36 -15.63
C VAL A 75 1.87 11.06 -15.90
N SER A 76 1.94 10.62 -17.17
CA SER A 76 2.65 9.39 -17.53
C SER A 76 2.15 8.18 -16.71
N ASP A 77 3.04 7.58 -15.95
CA ASP A 77 2.89 6.43 -15.04
C ASP A 77 2.77 6.85 -13.57
N GLU A 78 2.66 8.16 -13.30
CA GLU A 78 2.54 8.73 -11.96
C GLU A 78 1.15 9.32 -11.68
N TYR A 79 0.71 9.24 -10.42
CA TYR A 79 -0.49 9.90 -9.91
C TYR A 79 -0.31 10.42 -8.48
N SER A 80 -0.62 11.71 -8.26
CA SER A 80 -0.63 12.36 -6.96
C SER A 80 -2.06 12.45 -6.41
N PHE A 81 -2.29 12.00 -5.18
CA PHE A 81 -3.57 12.07 -4.49
C PHE A 81 -3.48 13.01 -3.28
N VAL A 82 -4.23 14.10 -3.32
CA VAL A 82 -4.25 15.14 -2.27
C VAL A 82 -5.38 14.85 -1.29
N PHE A 83 -5.02 14.53 -0.04
CA PHE A 83 -5.96 14.38 1.06
C PHE A 83 -6.23 15.73 1.73
N ARG A 84 -7.48 15.94 2.14
CA ARG A 84 -7.89 17.14 2.90
C ARG A 84 -7.06 17.31 4.16
N GLU A 85 -6.68 18.54 4.46
CA GLU A 85 -5.85 18.89 5.64
C GLU A 85 -6.41 18.34 6.97
N LYS A 86 -7.74 18.45 7.14
CA LYS A 86 -8.45 18.03 8.37
C LYS A 86 -8.82 16.53 8.38
N THR A 87 -8.25 15.72 7.50
CA THR A 87 -8.56 14.29 7.43
C THR A 87 -8.36 13.59 8.78
N GLU A 88 -9.38 12.84 9.20
CA GLU A 88 -9.30 11.93 10.35
C GLU A 88 -9.07 10.49 9.91
N PHE A 89 -8.81 10.28 8.62
CA PHE A 89 -8.51 8.97 8.04
C PHE A 89 -7.42 8.28 8.88
N HIS A 90 -7.72 7.06 9.33
CA HIS A 90 -6.93 6.30 10.31
C HIS A 90 -6.56 7.02 11.60
N LYS A 91 -7.49 7.81 12.17
CA LYS A 91 -7.39 8.41 13.50
C LYS A 91 -6.16 9.31 13.68
N ARG A 92 -5.89 10.16 12.67
CA ARG A 92 -4.87 11.23 12.73
C ARG A 92 -4.94 12.11 14.00
N ARG A 93 -6.08 12.08 14.74
CA ARG A 93 -6.36 12.85 15.95
C ARG A 93 -6.73 12.04 17.20
N GLU A 94 -6.31 10.78 17.38
CA GLU A 94 -6.40 10.17 18.72
C GLU A 94 -5.30 10.73 19.65
N ARG A 95 -5.45 12.00 20.02
CA ARG A 95 -4.98 12.59 21.27
C ARG A 95 -6.14 13.35 21.90
N HIS A 96 -7.02 12.61 22.55
CA HIS A 96 -7.54 13.08 23.82
C HIS A 96 -7.01 12.11 24.87
N VAL A 97 -5.94 12.53 25.55
CA VAL A 97 -5.80 12.18 26.96
C VAL A 97 -7.04 12.75 27.63
N ILE A 98 -8.10 11.96 27.73
CA ILE A 98 -9.24 12.29 28.57
C ILE A 98 -8.77 11.99 30.00
N TYR A 99 -8.15 12.99 30.64
CA TYR A 99 -8.37 13.15 32.08
C TYR A 99 -9.84 13.56 32.24
N LEU A 100 -10.74 12.58 32.28
CA LEU A 100 -12.06 12.80 32.89
C LEU A 100 -11.79 12.88 34.39
N PHE A 101 -11.41 14.08 34.81
CA PHE A 101 -11.74 14.55 36.15
C PHE A 101 -13.25 14.34 36.30
N THR A 102 -13.64 13.38 37.14
CA THR A 102 -14.98 13.33 37.71
C THR A 102 -15.12 14.51 38.67
N SER A 103 -15.33 15.71 38.14
CA SER A 103 -15.89 16.83 38.90
C SER A 103 -17.42 16.68 38.95
N SER A 104 -17.88 15.70 39.71
CA SER A 104 -19.27 15.63 40.19
C SER A 104 -19.34 14.99 41.57
N LEU A 105 -18.56 15.53 42.52
CA LEU A 105 -18.92 15.51 43.94
C LEU A 105 -18.52 16.87 44.51
N GLY A 106 -19.45 17.82 44.41
CA GLY A 106 -19.44 18.95 45.31
C GLY A 106 -19.75 18.44 46.72
N ILE A 107 -18.88 18.79 47.67
CA ILE A 107 -19.19 19.35 49.00
C ILE A 107 -18.10 18.92 50.02
N LEU A 108 -17.58 19.95 50.70
CA LEU A 108 -16.85 20.00 51.98
C LEU A 108 -15.37 19.62 52.04
N GLY A 109 -14.54 20.65 52.35
CA GLY A 109 -13.46 20.49 53.31
C GLY A 109 -12.08 20.98 52.87
N TYR A 110 -11.74 22.21 53.21
CA TYR A 110 -10.36 22.67 53.41
C TYR A 110 -9.57 21.66 54.27
N CYS A 111 -8.43 21.17 53.80
CA CYS A 111 -7.25 21.03 54.67
C CYS A 111 -5.95 20.83 53.89
N HIS A 112 -4.97 21.65 54.25
CA HIS A 112 -3.57 21.62 53.84
C HIS A 112 -2.90 20.35 54.40
N THR A 113 -2.31 19.48 53.58
CA THR A 113 -1.18 18.61 54.01
C THR A 113 -0.37 18.09 52.83
N GLN A 114 0.92 18.41 52.82
CA GLN A 114 1.95 17.67 52.08
C GLN A 114 1.97 16.22 52.58
N ILE A 115 1.81 15.25 51.67
CA ILE A 115 2.08 13.84 51.98
C ILE A 115 3.06 13.29 50.94
N TYR A 116 4.28 13.04 51.44
CA TYR A 116 5.26 12.11 50.89
C TYR A 116 4.67 10.69 50.84
N LEU A 117 4.65 10.06 49.68
CA LEU A 117 4.56 8.60 49.50
C LEU A 117 5.42 8.28 48.26
N ASN A 118 6.71 7.96 48.40
CA ASN A 118 7.26 6.66 48.75
C ASN A 118 6.66 5.48 47.97
N ASN A 119 7.58 4.77 47.34
CA ASN A 119 7.47 3.52 46.59
C ASN A 119 6.36 2.56 47.01
N SER A 120 5.94 1.75 46.02
CA SER A 120 5.08 0.57 46.07
C SER A 120 3.59 0.88 45.85
N ILE A 121 3.15 0.74 44.60
CA ILE A 121 1.97 -0.04 44.19
C ILE A 121 1.94 0.02 42.65
N ILE A 122 2.39 -1.08 42.06
CA ILE A 122 2.15 -1.42 40.66
C ILE A 122 0.63 -1.59 40.52
N LYS A 123 -0.04 -0.66 39.81
CA LYS A 123 -1.41 -0.88 39.32
C LYS A 123 -1.36 -0.96 37.80
N SER A 124 -1.37 -2.21 37.34
CA SER A 124 -1.81 -2.65 36.03
C SER A 124 -3.09 -1.91 35.58
N HIS A 125 -3.00 -1.10 34.53
CA HIS A 125 -4.13 -0.80 33.66
C HIS A 125 -3.64 -0.87 32.21
N HIS A 126 -4.12 -1.90 31.53
CA HIS A 126 -3.88 -2.16 30.12
C HIS A 126 -4.51 -1.04 29.27
N VAL A 127 -3.67 -0.21 28.67
CA VAL A 127 -4.01 0.50 27.44
C VAL A 127 -3.13 -0.11 26.36
N ILE A 128 -3.73 -0.96 25.53
CA ILE A 128 -3.07 -1.45 24.33
C ILE A 128 -3.12 -0.29 23.34
N ASP A 129 -2.04 0.46 23.28
CA ASP A 129 -1.81 1.44 22.22
C ASP A 129 -1.63 0.66 20.90
N LEU A 130 -2.58 0.86 19.98
CA LEU A 130 -2.64 0.23 18.66
C LEU A 130 -2.57 1.30 17.55
N SER A 131 -1.96 2.46 17.84
CA SER A 131 -1.75 3.52 16.85
C SER A 131 -0.55 3.19 15.94
N THR A 132 -0.75 2.25 15.01
CA THR A 132 0.19 1.93 13.94
C THR A 132 0.60 3.18 13.15
N ASN A 133 1.83 3.22 12.65
CA ASN A 133 2.40 4.27 11.78
C ASN A 133 1.40 4.72 10.68
N ILE A 134 0.89 5.95 10.80
CA ILE A 134 -0.20 6.46 9.94
C ILE A 134 0.27 6.57 8.48
N CYS A 135 1.54 6.89 8.27
CA CYS A 135 2.14 7.03 6.95
C CYS A 135 2.16 5.70 6.21
N SER A 136 2.66 4.63 6.86
CA SER A 136 2.73 3.28 6.28
C SER A 136 1.35 2.72 5.95
N LYS A 137 0.32 3.04 6.74
CA LYS A 137 -1.06 2.65 6.46
C LYS A 137 -1.64 3.36 5.24
N ILE A 138 -1.52 4.69 5.17
CA ILE A 138 -2.06 5.47 4.06
C ILE A 138 -1.42 5.02 2.75
N ILE A 139 -0.09 4.93 2.70
CA ILE A 139 0.62 4.51 1.49
C ILE A 139 0.26 3.08 1.08
N SER A 140 0.26 2.13 2.02
CA SER A 140 -0.01 0.73 1.70
C SER A 140 -1.41 0.52 1.14
N LEU A 141 -2.43 1.16 1.76
CA LEU A 141 -3.81 1.06 1.30
C LEU A 141 -4.02 1.72 -0.06
N CYS A 142 -3.47 2.92 -0.25
CA CYS A 142 -3.60 3.64 -1.52
C CYS A 142 -2.92 2.86 -2.66
N VAL A 143 -1.69 2.40 -2.45
CA VAL A 143 -0.93 1.67 -3.48
C VAL A 143 -1.58 0.31 -3.77
N SER A 144 -1.91 -0.49 -2.75
CA SER A 144 -2.58 -1.79 -2.96
C SER A 144 -3.92 -1.65 -3.68
N TYR A 145 -4.73 -0.65 -3.32
CA TYR A 145 -5.99 -0.40 -4.01
C TYR A 145 -5.78 0.07 -5.45
N PHE A 146 -4.85 1.00 -5.69
CA PHE A 146 -4.55 1.47 -7.04
C PHE A 146 -4.08 0.34 -7.95
N THR A 147 -3.14 -0.48 -7.49
CA THR A 147 -2.63 -1.65 -8.22
C THR A 147 -3.73 -2.64 -8.54
N SER A 148 -4.60 -2.91 -7.58
CA SER A 148 -5.69 -3.87 -7.81
C SER A 148 -6.73 -3.35 -8.78
N VAL A 149 -7.10 -2.07 -8.71
CA VAL A 149 -8.00 -1.47 -9.71
C VAL A 149 -7.35 -1.45 -11.10
N TYR A 150 -6.05 -1.17 -11.19
CA TYR A 150 -5.31 -1.22 -12.46
C TYR A 150 -5.39 -2.62 -13.09
N GLY A 151 -5.17 -3.66 -12.27
CA GLY A 151 -5.31 -5.05 -12.68
C GLY A 151 -6.73 -5.41 -13.16
N MET A 152 -7.75 -5.00 -12.40
CA MET A 152 -9.15 -5.32 -12.69
C MET A 152 -9.67 -4.61 -13.94
N LYS A 153 -9.30 -3.33 -14.15
CA LYS A 153 -9.76 -2.52 -15.29
C LYS A 153 -8.93 -2.68 -16.54
N TRP A 154 -7.84 -3.44 -16.50
CA TRP A 154 -6.92 -3.58 -17.64
C TRP A 154 -7.64 -3.97 -18.94
N LYS A 155 -8.52 -4.97 -18.87
CA LYS A 155 -9.26 -5.49 -20.04
C LYS A 155 -10.23 -4.48 -20.66
N ASP A 156 -10.61 -3.43 -19.93
CA ASP A 156 -11.46 -2.35 -20.45
C ASP A 156 -10.70 -1.45 -21.43
N PHE A 157 -9.36 -1.42 -21.35
CA PHE A 157 -8.49 -0.54 -22.16
C PHE A 157 -7.51 -1.31 -23.05
N PHE A 158 -7.09 -2.50 -22.62
CA PHE A 158 -6.14 -3.36 -23.33
C PHE A 158 -6.76 -4.75 -23.55
N PRO A 159 -6.95 -5.20 -24.80
CA PRO A 159 -7.58 -6.48 -25.09
C PRO A 159 -6.73 -7.69 -24.66
N ASN A 160 -5.40 -7.53 -24.66
CA ASN A 160 -4.44 -8.57 -24.33
C ASN A 160 -4.33 -8.81 -22.82
N ASP A 161 -3.90 -9.98 -22.39
CA ASP A 161 -3.57 -10.22 -20.98
C ASP A 161 -2.22 -9.61 -20.60
N PHE A 162 -1.97 -9.49 -19.31
CA PHE A 162 -0.67 -9.10 -18.79
C PHE A 162 0.40 -10.10 -19.24
N LYS A 163 1.47 -9.60 -19.85
CA LYS A 163 2.72 -10.36 -20.05
C LYS A 163 3.58 -10.33 -18.78
N GLU A 164 3.48 -9.25 -18.03
CA GLU A 164 4.13 -9.04 -16.75
C GLU A 164 3.15 -8.28 -15.85
N THR A 165 3.15 -8.57 -14.55
CA THR A 165 2.27 -7.87 -13.61
C THR A 165 2.75 -6.44 -13.36
N PRO A 166 1.88 -5.42 -13.46
CA PRO A 166 2.25 -4.07 -13.07
C PRO A 166 2.40 -4.03 -11.56
N TYR A 167 3.38 -3.31 -11.05
CA TYR A 167 3.37 -2.87 -9.67
C TYR A 167 3.92 -1.45 -9.58
N PHE A 168 3.64 -0.83 -8.46
CA PHE A 168 3.76 0.60 -8.24
C PHE A 168 4.49 0.83 -6.94
N ASP A 169 5.37 1.82 -6.93
CA ASP A 169 5.87 2.39 -5.69
C ASP A 169 5.02 3.60 -5.29
N GLY A 170 5.25 4.08 -4.08
CA GLY A 170 4.54 5.25 -3.58
C GLY A 170 5.35 6.04 -2.58
N ARG A 171 4.93 7.28 -2.39
CA ARG A 171 5.51 8.22 -1.43
C ARG A 171 4.42 9.00 -0.74
N VAL A 172 4.66 9.35 0.51
CA VAL A 172 3.79 10.26 1.26
C VAL A 172 4.58 11.51 1.58
N VAL A 173 4.05 12.65 1.15
CA VAL A 173 4.66 13.96 1.36
C VAL A 173 3.66 14.85 2.08
N CYS A 174 4.13 15.56 3.10
CA CYS A 174 3.31 16.52 3.85
C CYS A 174 3.63 17.94 3.42
N TYR A 175 2.59 18.70 3.07
CA TYR A 175 2.71 20.10 2.70
C TYR A 175 2.01 20.99 3.73
N PRO A 176 2.68 22.05 4.22
CA PRO A 176 2.19 22.82 5.36
C PRO A 176 0.99 23.72 5.07
N ASN A 177 0.72 24.07 3.81
CA ASN A 177 -0.36 24.98 3.46
C ASN A 177 -0.81 24.82 2.02
N ILE A 178 -1.90 25.51 1.65
CA ILE A 178 -2.49 25.46 0.31
C ILE A 178 -1.51 25.95 -0.76
N LYS A 179 -0.69 26.98 -0.46
CA LYS A 179 0.29 27.52 -1.42
C LYS A 179 1.30 26.45 -1.82
N THR A 180 1.88 25.74 -0.85
CA THR A 180 2.88 24.71 -1.16
C THR A 180 2.29 23.52 -1.91
N ILE A 181 1.02 23.18 -1.69
CA ILE A 181 0.29 22.19 -2.51
C ILE A 181 0.09 22.67 -3.95
N ARG A 182 -0.34 23.92 -4.15
CA ARG A 182 -0.52 24.48 -5.49
C ARG A 182 0.80 24.53 -6.25
N ASP A 183 1.88 24.95 -5.59
CA ASP A 183 3.22 24.97 -6.17
C ASP A 183 3.70 23.55 -6.52
N TYR A 184 3.36 22.54 -5.72
CA TYR A 184 3.64 21.13 -6.04
C TYR A 184 2.88 20.64 -7.28
N LEU A 185 1.57 20.93 -7.37
CA LEU A 185 0.77 20.54 -8.53
C LEU A 185 1.21 21.26 -9.80
N ALA A 186 1.52 22.55 -9.71
CA ALA A 186 2.10 23.33 -10.80
C ALA A 186 3.45 22.75 -11.23
N TRP A 187 4.32 22.38 -10.28
CA TRP A 187 5.59 21.72 -10.58
C TRP A 187 5.41 20.41 -11.34
N ARG A 188 4.48 19.54 -10.91
CA ARG A 188 4.15 18.28 -11.62
C ARG A 188 3.64 18.55 -13.04
N GLN A 189 2.86 19.60 -13.26
CA GLN A 189 2.41 19.97 -14.61
C GLN A 189 3.50 20.58 -15.48
N VAL A 190 4.42 21.36 -14.91
CA VAL A 190 5.61 21.85 -15.63
C VAL A 190 6.47 20.66 -16.08
N ASP A 191 6.67 19.67 -15.21
CA ASP A 191 7.43 18.45 -15.53
C ASP A 191 6.75 17.65 -16.64
N CYS A 192 5.43 17.48 -16.58
CA CYS A 192 4.60 16.90 -17.65
C CYS A 192 4.87 17.58 -19.00
N HIS A 193 4.81 18.92 -19.03
CA HIS A 193 5.01 19.69 -20.25
C HIS A 193 6.42 19.49 -20.82
N ILE A 194 7.46 19.55 -19.97
CA ILE A 194 8.86 19.40 -20.38
C ILE A 194 9.11 18.00 -20.94
N ASN A 195 8.65 16.96 -20.22
CA ASN A 195 8.86 15.56 -20.59
C ASN A 195 8.09 15.21 -21.86
N ASN A 196 6.82 15.61 -21.98
CA ASN A 196 6.03 15.35 -23.17
C ASN A 196 6.60 16.06 -24.42
N GLN A 197 7.02 17.32 -24.30
CA GLN A 197 7.64 18.05 -25.41
C GLN A 197 8.95 17.39 -25.85
N TYR A 198 9.77 16.95 -24.90
CA TYR A 198 10.99 16.22 -25.19
C TYR A 198 10.69 14.88 -25.89
N ASN A 199 9.78 14.08 -25.34
CA ASN A 199 9.43 12.76 -25.86
C ASN A 199 8.80 12.85 -27.25
N THR A 200 7.98 13.87 -27.51
CA THR A 200 7.39 14.11 -28.84
C THR A 200 8.48 14.34 -29.87
N CYS A 201 9.46 15.21 -29.59
CA CYS A 201 10.61 15.40 -30.47
C CYS A 201 11.45 14.13 -30.63
N PHE A 202 11.72 13.45 -29.51
CA PHE A 202 12.57 12.26 -29.47
C PHE A 202 11.99 11.16 -30.34
N TRP A 203 10.72 10.81 -30.14
CA TRP A 203 10.07 9.76 -30.90
C TRP A 203 9.78 10.16 -32.34
N ALA A 204 9.57 11.46 -32.64
CA ALA A 204 9.51 11.91 -34.04
C ALA A 204 10.83 11.68 -34.78
N LEU A 205 11.97 11.97 -34.14
CA LEU A 205 13.31 11.70 -34.68
C LEU A 205 13.58 10.20 -34.84
N VAL A 206 13.20 9.39 -33.86
CA VAL A 206 13.37 7.93 -33.95
C VAL A 206 12.51 7.35 -35.08
N LYS A 207 11.24 7.77 -35.17
CA LYS A 207 10.33 7.36 -36.27
C LYS A 207 10.78 7.86 -37.65
N SER A 208 11.59 8.92 -37.71
CA SER A 208 12.21 9.40 -38.95
C SER A 208 13.46 8.60 -39.37
N GLY A 209 13.77 7.50 -38.68
CA GLY A 209 14.89 6.61 -38.99
C GLY A 209 16.17 6.88 -38.21
N LYS A 210 16.18 7.81 -37.25
CA LYS A 210 17.35 7.97 -36.36
C LYS A 210 17.37 6.89 -35.29
N THR A 211 18.57 6.53 -34.86
CA THR A 211 18.74 5.73 -33.64
C THR A 211 18.39 6.57 -32.40
N GLU A 212 18.03 5.91 -31.29
CA GLU A 212 17.77 6.58 -30.01
C GLU A 212 18.95 7.44 -29.55
N LYS A 213 20.18 6.94 -29.75
CA LYS A 213 21.42 7.67 -29.41
C LYS A 213 21.55 8.98 -30.21
N GLU A 214 21.26 8.93 -31.50
CA GLU A 214 21.29 10.13 -32.36
C GLU A 214 20.17 11.11 -32.02
N ALA A 215 18.98 10.61 -31.68
CA ALA A 215 17.86 11.44 -31.23
C ALA A 215 18.19 12.16 -29.92
N HIS A 216 18.75 11.46 -28.93
CA HIS A 216 19.22 12.07 -27.68
C HIS A 216 20.29 13.13 -27.94
N GLN A 217 21.27 12.84 -28.79
CA GLN A 217 22.34 13.78 -29.12
C GLN A 217 21.80 15.03 -29.83
N ALA A 218 20.81 14.88 -30.70
CA ALA A 218 20.17 16.00 -31.40
C ALA A 218 19.37 16.91 -30.45
N LEU A 219 18.80 16.35 -29.38
CA LEU A 219 18.01 17.11 -28.41
C LEU A 219 18.83 17.64 -27.22
N LYS A 220 20.09 17.22 -27.09
CA LYS A 220 20.97 17.62 -25.99
C LYS A 220 21.21 19.14 -26.02
N GLY A 221 20.96 19.79 -24.89
CA GLY A 221 21.16 21.25 -24.74
C GLY A 221 20.09 22.11 -25.44
N THR A 222 19.03 21.53 -25.99
CA THR A 222 17.95 22.28 -26.64
C THR A 222 16.98 22.89 -25.64
N PHE A 223 16.52 24.11 -25.93
CA PHE A 223 15.45 24.76 -25.18
C PHE A 223 14.08 24.45 -25.77
N SER A 224 13.01 24.77 -25.04
CA SER A 224 11.63 24.55 -25.49
C SER A 224 11.32 25.19 -26.85
N LYS A 225 11.88 26.37 -27.13
CA LYS A 225 11.72 27.03 -28.45
C LYS A 225 12.36 26.24 -29.59
N ASP A 226 13.54 25.66 -29.35
CA ASP A 226 14.25 24.86 -30.35
C ASP A 226 13.49 23.57 -30.66
N LYS A 227 12.92 22.93 -29.64
CA LYS A 227 12.06 21.75 -29.77
C LYS A 227 10.80 22.03 -30.59
N ASN A 228 10.10 23.13 -30.30
CA ASN A 228 8.93 23.55 -31.10
C ASN A 228 9.31 23.84 -32.56
N LYS A 229 10.45 24.51 -32.79
CA LYS A 229 10.95 24.77 -34.14
C LYS A 229 11.27 23.47 -34.88
N LEU A 230 11.92 22.51 -34.21
CA LEU A 230 12.25 21.21 -34.76
C LEU A 230 10.99 20.43 -35.17
N LEU A 231 9.98 20.35 -34.29
CA LEU A 231 8.70 19.68 -34.58
C LEU A 231 8.00 20.31 -35.79
N LEU A 232 7.90 21.64 -35.82
CA LEU A 232 7.19 22.33 -36.88
C LEU A 232 7.93 22.24 -38.23
N GLN A 233 9.24 22.43 -38.24
CA GLN A 233 10.02 22.50 -39.48
C GLN A 233 10.30 21.12 -40.10
N GLN A 234 10.60 20.11 -39.28
CA GLN A 234 10.96 18.78 -39.79
C GLN A 234 9.77 17.83 -39.89
N PHE A 235 8.80 17.96 -38.98
CA PHE A 235 7.70 17.00 -38.86
C PHE A 235 6.33 17.63 -39.11
N GLN A 236 6.26 18.94 -39.33
CA GLN A 236 5.00 19.68 -39.53
C GLN A 236 4.03 19.52 -38.35
N VAL A 237 4.56 19.25 -37.16
CA VAL A 237 3.81 19.10 -35.91
C VAL A 237 3.86 20.39 -35.12
N ASN A 238 2.70 20.99 -34.85
CA ASN A 238 2.57 22.07 -33.88
C ASN A 238 2.23 21.48 -32.51
N TYR A 239 3.19 21.57 -31.58
CA TYR A 239 3.00 21.03 -30.23
C TYR A 239 1.75 21.58 -29.52
N ASN A 240 1.33 22.82 -29.80
CA ASN A 240 0.15 23.39 -29.15
C ASN A 240 -1.18 22.75 -29.59
N ASP A 241 -1.17 22.00 -30.69
CA ASP A 241 -2.33 21.29 -31.21
C ASP A 241 -2.41 19.84 -30.68
N GLU A 242 -1.36 19.38 -29.97
CA GLU A 242 -1.39 18.08 -29.28
C GLU A 242 -2.51 18.02 -28.24
N PRO A 243 -3.11 16.84 -28.02
CA PRO A 243 -4.13 16.63 -27.00
C PRO A 243 -3.73 17.18 -25.63
N ALA A 244 -4.67 17.87 -24.98
CA ALA A 244 -4.42 18.51 -23.69
C ALA A 244 -3.96 17.51 -22.62
N VAL A 245 -4.45 16.27 -22.66
CA VAL A 245 -4.06 15.20 -21.75
C VAL A 245 -2.56 14.88 -21.80
N PHE A 246 -1.93 14.95 -22.97
CA PHE A 246 -0.49 14.73 -23.11
C PHE A 246 0.33 15.93 -22.63
N ARG A 247 -0.18 17.15 -22.85
CA ARG A 247 0.54 18.39 -22.54
C ARG A 247 0.40 18.87 -21.10
N LYS A 248 -0.75 18.59 -20.50
CA LYS A 248 -1.19 19.14 -19.20
C LYS A 248 -1.48 18.06 -18.17
N GLY A 249 -1.44 16.78 -18.54
CA GLY A 249 -1.82 15.68 -17.66
C GLY A 249 -3.33 15.61 -17.42
N SER A 250 -3.71 14.86 -16.40
CA SER A 250 -5.11 14.62 -16.02
C SER A 250 -5.36 15.08 -14.59
N SER A 251 -6.42 15.86 -14.39
CA SER A 251 -6.93 16.29 -13.10
C SER A 251 -8.22 15.54 -12.79
N VAL A 252 -8.30 14.95 -11.60
CA VAL A 252 -9.45 14.20 -11.14
C VAL A 252 -9.95 14.81 -9.84
N TYR A 253 -11.19 15.28 -9.83
CA TYR A 253 -11.78 15.98 -8.69
C TYR A 253 -13.29 15.83 -8.67
N ARG A 254 -13.93 16.13 -7.54
CA ARG A 254 -15.39 16.17 -7.45
C ARG A 254 -15.88 17.53 -7.93
N ASP A 255 -16.78 17.54 -8.91
CA ASP A 255 -17.41 18.76 -9.41
C ASP A 255 -18.92 18.73 -9.20
N LYS A 256 -19.50 19.91 -9.02
CA LYS A 256 -20.94 20.10 -8.84
C LYS A 256 -21.62 19.97 -10.19
N VAL A 257 -22.25 18.82 -10.43
CA VAL A 257 -23.04 18.59 -11.62
C VAL A 257 -24.35 19.38 -11.52
N LYS A 258 -24.63 20.15 -12.57
CA LYS A 258 -25.85 20.95 -12.71
C LYS A 258 -26.88 20.33 -13.68
N THR A 259 -26.49 19.29 -14.41
CA THR A 259 -27.33 18.60 -15.42
C THR A 259 -27.36 17.08 -15.21
N ASP A 260 -28.44 16.41 -15.60
CA ASP A 260 -28.48 14.93 -15.68
C ASP A 260 -27.76 14.40 -16.94
N ASP A 261 -27.69 13.07 -17.08
CA ASP A 261 -27.05 12.38 -18.21
C ASP A 261 -27.71 12.71 -19.58
N CYS A 262 -28.91 13.31 -19.57
CA CYS A 262 -29.66 13.76 -20.74
C CYS A 262 -29.55 15.28 -21.00
N GLY A 263 -28.76 16.00 -20.20
CA GLY A 263 -28.56 17.45 -20.31
C GLY A 263 -29.63 18.31 -19.63
N ASN A 264 -30.59 17.71 -18.90
CA ASN A 264 -31.62 18.48 -18.20
C ASN A 264 -31.09 19.02 -16.87
N PRO A 265 -31.48 20.23 -16.45
CA PRO A 265 -31.06 20.80 -15.17
C PRO A 265 -31.59 19.97 -13.98
N ILE A 266 -30.70 19.54 -13.09
CA ILE A 266 -31.05 18.77 -11.89
C ILE A 266 -31.44 19.69 -10.72
N LYS A 267 -32.58 19.41 -10.09
CA LYS A 267 -33.11 20.17 -8.94
C LYS A 267 -32.24 20.09 -7.67
N ARG A 268 -31.37 19.08 -7.57
CA ARG A 268 -30.48 18.87 -6.42
C ARG A 268 -29.06 18.67 -6.92
N THR A 269 -28.18 19.61 -6.60
CA THR A 269 -26.75 19.55 -6.92
C THR A 269 -26.16 18.25 -6.39
N ARG A 270 -25.52 17.49 -7.26
CA ARG A 270 -24.74 16.30 -6.91
C ARG A 270 -23.28 16.55 -7.24
N GLU A 271 -22.39 15.98 -6.45
CA GLU A 271 -20.98 15.95 -6.79
C GLU A 271 -20.71 14.70 -7.63
N ALA A 272 -20.07 14.86 -8.78
CA ALA A 272 -19.57 13.74 -9.58
C ALA A 272 -18.06 13.89 -9.78
N ILE A 273 -17.39 12.75 -9.84
CA ILE A 273 -15.95 12.73 -10.11
C ILE A 273 -15.75 13.04 -11.59
N THR A 274 -15.00 14.10 -11.85
CA THR A 274 -14.72 14.63 -13.18
C THR A 274 -13.25 14.44 -13.50
N VAL A 275 -12.95 13.99 -14.72
CA VAL A 275 -11.60 13.90 -15.27
C VAL A 275 -11.44 14.96 -16.34
N SER A 276 -10.40 15.78 -16.25
CA SER A 276 -10.18 16.88 -17.18
C SER A 276 -8.71 17.31 -17.26
N SER A 277 -8.33 17.99 -18.33
CA SER A 277 -6.94 18.44 -18.57
C SER A 277 -6.86 19.96 -18.59
N PHE A 278 -6.81 20.56 -17.40
CA PHE A 278 -6.74 22.02 -17.21
C PHE A 278 -5.32 22.53 -16.94
N ASP A 279 -5.12 23.84 -17.09
CA ASP A 279 -3.90 24.51 -16.61
C ASP A 279 -4.01 24.71 -15.09
N LEU A 280 -3.12 24.05 -14.33
CA LEU A 280 -3.02 24.14 -12.88
C LEU A 280 -2.01 25.20 -12.44
N ILE A 281 -1.21 25.74 -13.38
CA ILE A 281 -0.22 26.78 -13.10
C ILE A 281 -0.91 28.14 -13.01
N GLY A 282 -1.82 28.42 -13.95
CA GLY A 282 -2.65 29.62 -13.94
C GLY A 282 -3.66 29.68 -12.79
N PRO A 283 -4.20 30.87 -12.48
CA PRO A 283 -5.16 31.04 -11.39
C PRO A 283 -6.58 30.56 -11.75
N GLU A 284 -6.95 30.58 -13.03
CA GLU A 284 -8.32 30.39 -13.54
C GLU A 284 -8.98 29.10 -13.02
N PHE A 285 -8.27 27.97 -13.08
CA PHE A 285 -8.79 26.70 -12.57
C PHE A 285 -9.13 26.80 -11.07
N TRP A 286 -8.21 27.34 -10.28
CA TRP A 286 -8.36 27.43 -8.83
C TRP A 286 -9.40 28.47 -8.39
N GLU A 287 -9.56 29.54 -9.16
CA GLU A 287 -10.60 30.56 -8.96
C GLU A 287 -12.00 29.99 -9.23
N ASN A 288 -12.14 29.17 -10.27
CA ASN A 288 -13.41 28.52 -10.60
C ASN A 288 -13.75 27.34 -9.67
N HIS A 289 -12.76 26.75 -9.00
CA HIS A 289 -12.93 25.55 -8.17
C HIS A 289 -12.40 25.72 -6.74
N GLN A 290 -12.63 26.87 -6.11
CA GLN A 290 -12.14 27.19 -4.75
C GLN A 290 -12.52 26.14 -3.69
N TYR A 291 -13.63 25.44 -3.89
CA TYR A 291 -14.12 24.42 -2.96
C TYR A 291 -13.22 23.17 -2.87
N ILE A 292 -12.30 22.95 -3.82
CA ILE A 292 -11.39 21.78 -3.84
C ILE A 292 -10.37 21.86 -2.69
N LEU A 293 -9.70 23.01 -2.54
CA LEU A 293 -8.65 23.22 -1.53
C LEU A 293 -9.05 24.17 -0.39
N GLY A 294 -10.22 24.83 -0.47
CA GLY A 294 -10.71 25.81 0.52
C GLY A 294 -10.64 27.26 0.03
N GLU A 295 -11.35 28.18 0.71
CA GLU A 295 -11.47 29.59 0.28
C GLU A 295 -10.12 30.29 0.13
N ALA A 296 -9.98 31.03 -0.97
CA ALA A 296 -8.77 31.71 -1.42
C ALA A 296 -8.44 33.00 -0.65
N SER A 297 -9.09 33.27 0.50
CA SER A 297 -9.07 34.59 1.14
C SER A 297 -7.72 35.05 1.69
N ASP A 298 -6.68 34.20 1.65
CA ASP A 298 -5.35 34.52 2.19
C ASP A 298 -4.26 34.84 1.14
N TYR A 299 -4.56 34.89 -0.17
CA TYR A 299 -3.51 35.20 -1.16
C TYR A 299 -3.91 36.22 -2.23
N LEU A 300 -3.38 37.43 -2.06
CA LEU A 300 -2.99 38.30 -3.17
C LEU A 300 -2.01 37.53 -4.06
N CYS A 301 -2.37 37.39 -5.33
CA CYS A 301 -1.54 36.89 -6.41
C CYS A 301 -0.22 37.67 -6.47
N LEU A 302 0.84 37.18 -5.81
CA LEU A 302 2.19 37.56 -6.15
C LEU A 302 2.55 36.84 -7.45
N GLY A 303 2.13 37.45 -8.55
CA GLY A 303 2.57 37.14 -9.90
C GLY A 303 4.07 37.39 -10.04
N GLY A 304 4.87 36.40 -9.67
CA GLY A 304 6.26 36.29 -10.07
C GLY A 304 6.39 35.24 -11.17
N LYS A 305 6.56 35.68 -12.42
CA LYS A 305 7.03 34.81 -13.51
C LYS A 305 8.49 34.41 -13.26
N GLU A 306 8.76 33.60 -12.23
CA GLU A 306 10.05 32.93 -12.15
C GLU A 306 9.98 31.65 -12.97
N LYS A 307 10.80 31.64 -14.02
CA LYS A 307 10.73 30.71 -15.14
C LYS A 307 10.97 29.23 -14.75
N TYR A 308 11.39 28.93 -13.50
CA TYR A 308 11.64 27.58 -12.98
C TYR A 308 11.53 27.49 -11.43
N GLY A 309 10.65 28.28 -10.80
CA GLY A 309 10.68 28.52 -9.34
C GLY A 309 10.04 27.48 -8.41
N TYR A 310 9.55 26.33 -8.88
CA TYR A 310 8.81 25.39 -8.02
C TYR A 310 9.65 24.25 -7.42
N GLU A 311 10.91 24.08 -7.81
CA GLU A 311 11.74 22.94 -7.35
C GLU A 311 11.91 22.88 -5.82
N TYR A 312 11.74 24.00 -5.13
CA TYR A 312 11.80 24.07 -3.67
C TYR A 312 10.81 23.11 -2.99
N VAL A 313 9.69 22.74 -3.65
CA VAL A 313 8.70 21.81 -3.10
C VAL A 313 9.26 20.40 -2.88
N LYS A 314 10.35 20.03 -3.57
CA LYS A 314 11.08 18.77 -3.35
C LYS A 314 11.67 18.68 -1.94
N LYS A 315 11.91 19.82 -1.28
CA LYS A 315 12.46 19.86 0.09
C LYS A 315 11.49 19.33 1.15
N PHE A 316 10.21 19.19 0.83
CA PHE A 316 9.21 18.60 1.73
C PHE A 316 9.19 17.07 1.68
N ASP A 317 9.88 16.45 0.71
CA ASP A 317 10.05 14.99 0.63
C ASP A 317 11.03 14.53 1.73
N ASP A 318 10.49 14.22 2.91
CA ASP A 318 11.26 13.68 4.04
C ASP A 318 11.49 12.18 3.83
N ILE A 319 12.73 11.83 3.45
CA ILE A 319 13.15 10.46 3.19
C ILE A 319 13.49 9.80 4.53
N HIS A 320 12.60 8.92 4.99
CA HIS A 320 12.94 8.06 6.11
C HIS A 320 13.68 6.80 5.65
N ARG A 321 14.90 6.62 6.15
CA ARG A 321 15.71 5.42 5.93
C ARG A 321 15.70 4.53 7.17
N LEU A 322 15.39 3.25 6.96
CA LEU A 322 15.44 2.24 8.01
C LEU A 322 16.88 2.11 8.55
N PRO A 323 17.06 1.85 9.86
CA PRO A 323 18.39 1.71 10.47
C PRO A 323 19.26 0.69 9.71
N TYR A 324 20.53 1.03 9.49
CA TYR A 324 21.51 0.10 8.91
C TYR A 324 21.79 -1.06 9.86
N SER A 325 22.21 -2.20 9.30
CA SER A 325 22.57 -3.43 10.04
C SER A 325 21.43 -4.00 10.91
N ASN A 326 20.18 -3.71 10.54
CA ASN A 326 19.00 -4.34 11.14
C ASN A 326 18.32 -5.25 10.13
N TRP A 327 17.92 -6.43 10.60
CA TRP A 327 17.01 -7.33 9.90
C TRP A 327 15.67 -6.63 9.70
N THR A 328 15.22 -6.57 8.45
CA THR A 328 13.95 -5.91 8.10
C THR A 328 12.89 -6.97 7.87
N ILE A 329 11.77 -6.87 8.57
CA ILE A 329 10.60 -7.71 8.33
C ILE A 329 9.49 -6.85 7.75
N VAL A 330 9.00 -7.24 6.58
CA VAL A 330 7.82 -6.65 5.93
C VAL A 330 6.65 -7.62 6.13
N ARG A 331 5.68 -7.24 6.96
CA ARG A 331 4.44 -8.01 7.15
C ARG A 331 3.34 -7.43 6.27
N ILE A 332 2.80 -8.25 5.39
CA ILE A 332 1.64 -7.97 4.55
C ILE A 332 0.42 -8.67 5.16
N SER A 333 -0.70 -7.97 5.30
CA SER A 333 -1.97 -8.54 5.81
C SER A 333 -3.15 -8.06 4.99
N ALA A 334 -4.10 -8.95 4.68
CA ALA A 334 -5.31 -8.56 3.95
C ALA A 334 -6.26 -7.73 4.83
N CYS A 335 -6.74 -6.61 4.30
CA CYS A 335 -7.72 -5.74 4.93
C CYS A 335 -9.14 -6.23 4.61
N GLN A 336 -10.07 -6.08 5.58
CA GLN A 336 -11.47 -6.48 5.42
C GLN A 336 -11.62 -7.94 4.96
N PHE A 337 -10.70 -8.81 5.39
CA PHE A 337 -10.62 -10.19 4.90
C PHE A 337 -11.91 -10.99 5.14
N ASP A 338 -12.61 -10.77 6.25
CA ASP A 338 -13.90 -11.44 6.51
C ASP A 338 -14.94 -11.14 5.42
N GLN A 339 -15.01 -9.89 4.97
CA GLN A 339 -15.90 -9.48 3.89
C GLN A 339 -15.45 -10.08 2.55
N PHE A 340 -14.15 -10.02 2.26
CA PHE A 340 -13.58 -10.59 1.04
C PHE A 340 -13.81 -12.11 0.96
N SER A 341 -13.58 -12.80 2.07
CA SER A 341 -13.79 -14.24 2.25
C SER A 341 -15.26 -14.63 2.08
N LEU A 342 -16.19 -13.81 2.60
CA LEU A 342 -17.62 -14.01 2.43
C LEU A 342 -18.04 -13.85 0.96
N ILE A 343 -17.62 -12.77 0.30
CA ILE A 343 -17.96 -12.47 -1.10
C ILE A 343 -17.49 -13.59 -2.04
N HIS A 344 -16.28 -14.12 -1.82
CA HIS A 344 -15.71 -15.18 -2.65
C HIS A 344 -16.01 -16.60 -2.14
N SER A 345 -16.86 -16.72 -1.10
CA SER A 345 -17.30 -18.00 -0.53
C SER A 345 -16.13 -18.93 -0.21
N PHE A 346 -15.20 -18.44 0.61
CA PHE A 346 -14.08 -19.25 1.09
C PHE A 346 -14.54 -20.22 2.17
N ASP A 347 -13.93 -21.40 2.17
CA ASP A 347 -14.20 -22.43 3.16
C ASP A 347 -13.83 -21.98 4.57
N LYS A 348 -14.60 -22.46 5.55
CA LYS A 348 -14.41 -22.19 6.97
C LYS A 348 -14.21 -23.50 7.75
N PRO A 349 -13.27 -23.58 8.71
CA PRO A 349 -12.46 -22.48 9.24
C PRO A 349 -11.31 -22.03 8.33
N ASN A 350 -10.85 -22.89 7.43
CA ASN A 350 -9.73 -22.63 6.53
C ASN A 350 -10.12 -22.97 5.10
N ASP A 351 -9.60 -22.18 4.15
CA ASP A 351 -9.68 -22.45 2.72
C ASP A 351 -8.28 -22.78 2.21
N GLU A 352 -8.07 -24.05 1.87
CA GLU A 352 -6.75 -24.53 1.46
C GLU A 352 -6.29 -23.86 0.15
N THR A 353 -7.22 -23.61 -0.76
CA THR A 353 -6.95 -22.97 -2.05
C THR A 353 -6.48 -21.53 -1.85
N ALA A 354 -7.13 -20.77 -0.96
CA ALA A 354 -6.74 -19.42 -0.59
C ALA A 354 -5.33 -19.38 0.02
N LEU A 355 -5.02 -20.31 0.92
CA LEU A 355 -3.69 -20.40 1.54
C LEU A 355 -2.61 -20.81 0.52
N ARG A 356 -2.91 -21.73 -0.39
CA ARG A 356 -2.00 -22.09 -1.48
C ARG A 356 -1.73 -20.92 -2.43
N LEU A 357 -2.73 -20.09 -2.72
CA LEU A 357 -2.55 -18.84 -3.47
C LEU A 357 -1.62 -17.87 -2.73
N MET A 358 -1.82 -17.65 -1.42
CA MET A 358 -0.93 -16.80 -0.60
C MET A 358 0.52 -17.34 -0.60
N ASN A 359 0.70 -18.65 -0.50
CA ASN A 359 2.02 -19.28 -0.55
C ASN A 359 2.70 -19.09 -1.92
N ALA A 360 1.95 -19.21 -3.01
CA ALA A 360 2.47 -18.97 -4.36
C ALA A 360 2.90 -17.51 -4.55
N CYS A 361 2.12 -16.57 -4.01
CA CYS A 361 2.50 -15.15 -3.98
C CYS A 361 3.79 -14.93 -3.19
N ALA A 362 3.96 -15.63 -2.07
CA ALA A 362 5.18 -15.55 -1.28
C ALA A 362 6.41 -16.10 -2.01
N SER A 363 6.26 -17.21 -2.76
CA SER A 363 7.34 -17.72 -3.61
C SER A 363 7.74 -16.70 -4.69
N LEU A 364 6.76 -16.10 -5.38
CA LEU A 364 7.02 -15.07 -6.39
C LEU A 364 7.63 -13.80 -5.78
N MET A 365 7.24 -13.42 -4.56
CA MET A 365 7.89 -12.32 -3.82
C MET A 365 9.37 -12.61 -3.58
N MET A 366 9.70 -13.83 -3.14
CA MET A 366 11.09 -14.22 -2.95
C MET A 366 11.85 -14.21 -4.29
N GLU A 367 11.26 -14.66 -5.38
CA GLU A 367 11.88 -14.56 -6.72
C GLU A 367 12.11 -13.10 -7.14
N GLN A 368 11.13 -12.23 -6.94
CA GLN A 368 11.18 -10.82 -7.32
C GLN A 368 12.15 -9.99 -6.46
N PHE A 369 12.27 -10.31 -5.17
CA PHE A 369 13.13 -9.63 -4.22
C PHE A 369 14.18 -10.62 -3.67
N PRO A 370 15.35 -10.74 -4.34
CA PRO A 370 16.39 -11.70 -3.95
C PRO A 370 16.86 -11.59 -2.51
N ASP A 371 16.82 -10.37 -1.96
CA ASP A 371 17.16 -10.03 -0.58
C ASP A 371 16.24 -10.65 0.47
N ILE A 372 15.04 -11.13 0.08
CA ILE A 372 14.17 -11.89 0.97
C ILE A 372 14.77 -13.29 1.16
N ILE A 373 15.14 -13.59 2.41
CA ILE A 373 15.77 -14.86 2.79
C ILE A 373 14.77 -15.88 3.34
N PHE A 374 13.67 -15.41 3.92
CA PHE A 374 12.68 -16.24 4.57
C PHE A 374 11.31 -15.56 4.55
N GLY A 375 10.26 -16.35 4.43
CA GLY A 375 8.87 -15.91 4.53
C GLY A 375 8.08 -16.82 5.48
N TYR A 376 7.17 -16.24 6.26
CA TYR A 376 6.22 -17.00 7.07
C TYR A 376 4.81 -16.44 6.92
N GLY A 377 3.84 -17.27 6.59
CA GLY A 377 2.46 -16.85 6.42
C GLY A 377 1.44 -17.82 7.00
N PHE A 378 0.31 -17.28 7.42
CA PHE A 378 -0.88 -18.02 7.84
C PHE A 378 -2.11 -17.11 7.76
N ASP A 379 -3.30 -17.71 7.74
CA ASP A 379 -4.57 -16.97 7.69
C ASP A 379 -4.57 -15.98 6.51
N ASN A 380 -4.58 -14.68 6.79
CA ASN A 380 -4.62 -13.61 5.81
C ASN A 380 -3.34 -12.75 5.77
N GLU A 381 -2.22 -13.25 6.29
CA GLU A 381 -0.97 -12.51 6.39
C GLU A 381 0.29 -13.29 5.98
N TYR A 382 1.33 -12.55 5.60
CA TYR A 382 2.65 -13.07 5.27
C TYR A 382 3.74 -12.09 5.74
N SER A 383 4.74 -12.59 6.45
CA SER A 383 5.92 -11.84 6.89
C SER A 383 7.13 -12.24 6.06
N PHE A 384 7.82 -11.26 5.48
CA PHE A 384 9.03 -11.45 4.67
C PHE A 384 10.24 -10.89 5.41
N VAL A 385 11.26 -11.72 5.62
CA VAL A 385 12.52 -11.37 6.26
C VAL A 385 13.54 -11.04 5.19
N PHE A 386 14.01 -9.80 5.18
CA PHE A 386 15.11 -9.34 4.34
C PHE A 386 16.45 -9.59 5.05
N GLN A 387 17.48 -9.89 4.25
CA GLN A 387 18.85 -10.00 4.74
C GLN A 387 19.31 -8.71 5.45
N GLU A 388 20.12 -8.86 6.50
CA GLU A 388 20.60 -7.75 7.35
C GLU A 388 21.21 -6.60 6.54
N LYS A 389 22.01 -6.95 5.53
CA LYS A 389 22.76 -5.99 4.69
C LYS A 389 21.99 -5.47 3.49
N THR A 390 20.68 -5.68 3.42
CA THR A 390 19.89 -5.21 2.27
C THR A 390 20.05 -3.70 2.07
N GLU A 391 20.38 -3.32 0.83
CA GLU A 391 20.43 -1.94 0.36
C GLU A 391 19.23 -1.62 -0.54
N LEU A 392 18.21 -2.50 -0.57
CA LEU A 392 17.02 -2.34 -1.39
C LEU A 392 16.42 -0.95 -1.19
N TYR A 393 16.27 -0.20 -2.29
CA TYR A 393 15.81 1.19 -2.32
C TYR A 393 16.56 2.13 -1.36
N GLN A 394 17.86 1.90 -1.11
CA GLN A 394 18.65 2.65 -0.13
C GLN A 394 18.00 2.65 1.27
N ARG A 395 17.25 1.59 1.57
CA ARG A 395 16.46 1.42 2.79
C ARG A 395 15.37 2.49 3.00
N ASP A 396 14.90 3.15 1.95
CA ASP A 396 13.71 4.03 2.04
C ASP A 396 12.48 3.17 2.39
N GLU A 397 11.97 3.40 3.60
CA GLU A 397 10.84 2.63 4.15
C GLU A 397 9.61 2.71 3.23
N ARG A 398 9.35 3.86 2.60
CA ARG A 398 8.15 4.09 1.79
C ARG A 398 8.19 3.27 0.51
N LEU A 399 9.35 3.23 -0.13
CA LEU A 399 9.58 2.44 -1.35
C LEU A 399 9.55 0.94 -1.04
N ILE A 400 10.17 0.50 0.06
CA ILE A 400 10.08 -0.91 0.48
C ILE A 400 8.62 -1.32 0.71
N ILE A 401 7.86 -0.52 1.47
CA ILE A 401 6.45 -0.79 1.78
C ILE A 401 5.61 -0.87 0.51
N SER A 402 5.67 0.18 -0.30
CA SER A 402 4.81 0.32 -1.48
C SER A 402 5.15 -0.71 -2.55
N SER A 403 6.43 -0.91 -2.86
CA SER A 403 6.84 -1.92 -3.84
C SER A 403 6.48 -3.34 -3.39
N CYS A 404 6.72 -3.70 -2.13
CA CYS A 404 6.37 -5.05 -1.63
C CYS A 404 4.86 -5.30 -1.68
N ILE A 405 4.05 -4.35 -1.22
CA ILE A 405 2.60 -4.55 -1.17
C ILE A 405 1.96 -4.55 -2.55
N SER A 406 2.45 -3.69 -3.43
CA SER A 406 1.98 -3.59 -4.80
C SER A 406 2.29 -4.88 -5.56
N CYS A 407 3.54 -5.35 -5.45
CA CYS A 407 3.99 -6.60 -6.06
C CYS A 407 3.18 -7.81 -5.55
N PHE A 408 2.99 -7.94 -4.23
CA PHE A 408 2.17 -9.01 -3.65
C PHE A 408 0.72 -8.95 -4.14
N THR A 409 0.14 -7.75 -4.20
CA THR A 409 -1.24 -7.55 -4.70
C THR A 409 -1.36 -8.03 -6.14
N SER A 410 -0.40 -7.69 -7.00
CA SER A 410 -0.42 -8.09 -8.41
C SER A 410 -0.22 -9.59 -8.60
N PHE A 411 0.66 -10.23 -7.82
CA PHE A 411 0.81 -11.69 -7.84
C PHE A 411 -0.47 -12.41 -7.43
N TYR A 412 -1.14 -11.92 -6.38
CA TYR A 412 -2.40 -12.48 -5.91
C TYR A 412 -3.46 -12.45 -7.01
N MET A 413 -3.57 -11.32 -7.71
CA MET A 413 -4.54 -11.16 -8.78
C MET A 413 -4.21 -11.98 -10.02
N MET A 414 -2.94 -11.99 -10.43
CA MET A 414 -2.48 -12.75 -11.60
C MET A 414 -2.76 -14.24 -11.42
N ARG A 415 -2.49 -14.76 -10.22
CA ARG A 415 -2.64 -16.18 -9.91
C ARG A 415 -4.07 -16.55 -9.51
N TRP A 416 -4.96 -15.60 -9.29
CA TRP A 416 -6.34 -15.88 -8.84
C TRP A 416 -7.05 -16.94 -9.70
N LYS A 417 -7.02 -16.79 -11.03
CA LYS A 417 -7.70 -17.72 -11.96
C LYS A 417 -7.10 -19.13 -11.96
N GLU A 418 -5.81 -19.26 -11.63
CA GLU A 418 -5.13 -20.56 -11.51
C GLU A 418 -5.64 -21.34 -10.30
N TYR A 419 -5.87 -20.64 -9.17
CA TYR A 419 -6.30 -21.26 -7.92
C TYR A 419 -7.83 -21.38 -7.81
N PHE A 420 -8.58 -20.42 -8.35
CA PHE A 420 -10.03 -20.40 -8.31
C PHE A 420 -10.64 -20.44 -9.72
N PRO A 421 -10.51 -21.58 -10.44
CA PRO A 421 -11.08 -21.70 -11.78
C PRO A 421 -12.61 -21.54 -11.71
N GLY A 422 -13.13 -20.50 -12.38
CA GLY A 422 -14.56 -20.22 -12.41
C GLY A 422 -15.09 -19.30 -11.31
N LYS A 423 -14.26 -18.86 -10.35
CA LYS A 423 -14.64 -17.74 -9.46
C LYS A 423 -14.01 -16.46 -9.99
N GLU A 424 -14.83 -15.48 -10.36
CA GLU A 424 -14.31 -14.16 -10.71
C GLU A 424 -13.85 -13.43 -9.44
N LEU A 425 -12.79 -12.62 -9.60
CA LEU A 425 -12.33 -11.72 -8.55
C LEU A 425 -13.23 -10.48 -8.56
N VAL A 426 -14.35 -10.56 -7.84
CA VAL A 426 -15.41 -9.53 -7.87
C VAL A 426 -15.02 -8.30 -7.05
N GLN A 427 -14.34 -8.51 -5.93
CA GLN A 427 -13.83 -7.44 -5.08
C GLN A 427 -12.31 -7.36 -5.21
N SER A 428 -11.77 -6.15 -5.35
CA SER A 428 -10.31 -5.98 -5.34
C SER A 428 -9.73 -6.42 -3.99
N PRO A 429 -8.65 -7.21 -3.97
CA PRO A 429 -7.96 -7.55 -2.73
C PRO A 429 -7.26 -6.30 -2.20
N HIS A 430 -7.42 -6.03 -0.91
CA HIS A 430 -6.75 -4.91 -0.25
C HIS A 430 -5.78 -5.48 0.77
N PHE A 431 -4.55 -4.99 0.75
CA PHE A 431 -3.55 -5.35 1.74
C PHE A 431 -3.09 -4.10 2.49
N GLN A 432 -2.58 -4.30 3.70
CA GLN A 432 -1.80 -3.33 4.47
C GLN A 432 -0.42 -3.89 4.76
N VAL A 433 0.54 -3.00 5.04
CA VAL A 433 1.89 -3.39 5.40
C VAL A 433 2.37 -2.74 6.69
N GLU A 434 3.11 -3.53 7.46
CA GLU A 434 3.89 -3.09 8.61
C GLU A 434 5.34 -3.50 8.44
N VAL A 435 6.26 -2.64 8.86
CA VAL A 435 7.70 -2.88 8.78
C VAL A 435 8.29 -2.90 10.18
N PHE A 436 9.12 -3.90 10.45
CA PHE A 436 9.84 -4.08 11.71
C PHE A 436 11.33 -4.15 11.43
N CYS A 437 12.14 -3.55 12.31
CA CYS A 437 13.59 -3.64 12.24
C CYS A 437 14.14 -4.26 13.52
N TYR A 438 14.81 -5.40 13.39
CA TYR A 438 15.39 -6.12 14.51
C TYR A 438 16.92 -6.10 14.45
N PRO A 439 17.61 -5.79 15.56
CA PRO A 439 19.07 -5.67 15.57
C PRO A 439 19.77 -7.04 15.54
N GLU A 440 19.08 -8.12 15.94
CA GLU A 440 19.68 -9.44 16.08
C GLU A 440 18.83 -10.54 15.41
N PRO A 441 19.45 -11.55 14.78
CA PRO A 441 18.73 -12.65 14.14
C PRO A 441 17.93 -13.48 15.16
N ARG A 442 18.38 -13.55 16.42
CA ARG A 442 17.65 -14.23 17.48
C ARG A 442 16.26 -13.61 17.70
N ILE A 443 16.15 -12.28 17.65
CA ILE A 443 14.88 -11.56 17.82
C ILE A 443 13.96 -11.84 16.61
N VAL A 444 14.53 -11.98 15.41
CA VAL A 444 13.77 -12.42 14.22
C VAL A 444 13.19 -13.83 14.43
N CYS A 445 13.98 -14.78 14.94
CA CYS A 445 13.49 -16.12 15.26
C CYS A 445 12.39 -16.11 16.33
N ASP A 446 12.52 -15.25 17.35
CA ASP A 446 11.50 -15.05 18.39
C ASP A 446 10.21 -14.45 17.82
N TYR A 447 10.31 -13.48 16.90
CA TYR A 447 9.19 -12.95 16.13
C TYR A 447 8.48 -14.04 15.33
N LEU A 448 9.22 -14.86 14.56
CA LEU A 448 8.65 -15.93 13.74
C LEU A 448 7.98 -17.01 14.59
N SER A 449 8.61 -17.37 15.72
CA SER A 449 8.04 -18.30 16.71
C SER A 449 6.74 -17.76 17.31
N TRP A 450 6.69 -16.45 17.57
CA TRP A 450 5.47 -15.78 18.02
C TRP A 450 4.36 -15.86 16.97
N ARG A 451 4.67 -15.55 15.69
CA ARG A 451 3.68 -15.68 14.60
C ARG A 451 3.15 -17.11 14.47
N GLN A 452 4.01 -18.11 14.61
CA GLN A 452 3.58 -19.51 14.56
C GLN A 452 2.73 -19.95 15.76
N SER A 453 3.00 -19.41 16.95
CA SER A 453 2.13 -19.60 18.11
C SER A 453 0.76 -18.96 17.90
N GLU A 454 0.71 -17.75 17.33
CA GLU A 454 -0.55 -17.09 16.95
C GLU A 454 -1.34 -17.91 15.93
N CYS A 455 -0.68 -18.44 14.89
CA CYS A 455 -1.29 -19.35 13.91
C CYS A 455 -1.99 -20.53 14.61
N HIS A 456 -1.26 -21.23 15.49
CA HIS A 456 -1.81 -22.38 16.21
C HIS A 456 -3.03 -22.00 17.06
N ASN A 457 -2.90 -20.95 17.87
CA ASN A 457 -3.94 -20.51 18.80
C ASN A 457 -5.21 -20.04 18.06
N ARG A 458 -5.04 -19.27 16.98
CA ARG A 458 -6.15 -18.77 16.16
C ARG A 458 -6.83 -19.91 15.43
N ASN A 459 -6.07 -20.77 14.75
CA ASN A 459 -6.64 -21.90 14.02
C ASN A 459 -7.41 -22.85 14.94
N GLN A 460 -6.89 -23.12 16.14
CA GLN A 460 -7.59 -23.95 17.11
C GLN A 460 -8.92 -23.32 17.54
N TYR A 461 -8.92 -22.00 17.83
CA TYR A 461 -10.13 -21.26 18.17
C TYR A 461 -11.14 -21.25 17.02
N THR A 462 -10.72 -20.89 15.80
CA THR A 462 -11.61 -20.80 14.64
C THR A 462 -12.18 -22.16 14.25
N THR A 463 -11.40 -23.23 14.39
CA THR A 463 -11.85 -24.60 14.20
C THR A 463 -12.97 -24.94 15.17
N CYS A 464 -12.79 -24.69 16.47
CA CYS A 464 -13.85 -24.90 17.45
C CYS A 464 -15.10 -24.06 17.13
N PHE A 465 -14.90 -22.78 16.81
CA PHE A 465 -15.97 -21.83 16.52
C PHE A 465 -16.83 -22.31 15.34
N TRP A 466 -16.21 -22.66 14.22
CA TRP A 466 -16.93 -23.10 13.03
C TRP A 466 -17.56 -24.48 13.20
N MET A 467 -16.96 -25.39 13.98
CA MET A 467 -17.61 -26.66 14.31
C MET A 467 -18.87 -26.46 15.16
N LEU A 468 -18.84 -25.55 16.14
CA LEU A 468 -20.03 -25.18 16.91
C LEU A 468 -21.11 -24.59 15.99
N VAL A 469 -20.75 -23.63 15.15
CA VAL A 469 -21.68 -22.99 14.21
C VAL A 469 -22.30 -23.99 13.24
N LYS A 470 -21.50 -24.87 12.63
CA LYS A 470 -21.97 -25.94 11.73
C LYS A 470 -22.84 -26.98 12.45
N SER A 471 -22.71 -27.12 13.77
CA SER A 471 -23.56 -27.99 14.58
C SER A 471 -24.93 -27.38 14.95
N GLY A 472 -25.20 -26.16 14.46
CA GLY A 472 -26.46 -25.44 14.68
C GLY A 472 -26.42 -24.44 15.83
N GLU A 473 -25.26 -24.21 16.46
CA GLU A 473 -25.12 -23.16 17.46
C GLU A 473 -25.08 -21.78 16.78
N GLY A 474 -25.79 -20.79 17.32
CA GLY A 474 -25.65 -19.41 16.85
C GLY A 474 -24.24 -18.86 17.14
N GLU A 475 -23.74 -17.97 16.28
CA GLU A 475 -22.38 -17.40 16.41
C GLU A 475 -22.10 -16.78 17.78
N ASN A 476 -23.07 -16.07 18.36
CA ASN A 476 -22.93 -15.45 19.68
C ASN A 476 -22.75 -16.51 20.78
N LYS A 477 -23.53 -17.59 20.70
CA LYS A 477 -23.43 -18.69 21.66
C LYS A 477 -22.11 -19.45 21.49
N ALA A 478 -21.65 -19.65 20.26
CA ALA A 478 -20.33 -20.23 20.01
C ALA A 478 -19.20 -19.37 20.60
N LYS A 479 -19.28 -18.04 20.48
CA LYS A 479 -18.34 -17.10 21.11
C LYS A 479 -18.37 -17.21 22.64
N GLU A 480 -19.55 -17.34 23.24
CA GLU A 480 -19.69 -17.51 24.69
C GLU A 480 -19.13 -18.84 25.19
N ILE A 481 -19.39 -19.95 24.49
CA ILE A 481 -18.83 -21.28 24.84
C ILE A 481 -17.30 -21.25 24.82
N LEU A 482 -16.71 -20.56 23.86
CA LEU A 482 -15.25 -20.49 23.70
C LEU A 482 -14.60 -19.39 24.54
N LYS A 483 -15.40 -18.54 25.19
CA LYS A 483 -14.89 -17.44 26.00
C LYS A 483 -14.07 -17.99 27.17
N ASP A 484 -12.90 -17.40 27.38
CA ASP A 484 -11.97 -17.74 28.46
C ASP A 484 -11.50 -19.22 28.52
N THR A 485 -11.74 -20.00 27.45
CA THR A 485 -11.25 -21.38 27.34
C THR A 485 -9.74 -21.44 27.12
N LEU A 486 -9.07 -22.42 27.71
CA LEU A 486 -7.66 -22.73 27.48
C LEU A 486 -7.48 -23.60 26.22
N PRO A 487 -6.26 -23.72 25.67
CA PRO A 487 -6.00 -24.58 24.52
C PRO A 487 -6.36 -26.06 24.76
N LYS A 488 -6.19 -26.56 26.00
CA LYS A 488 -6.58 -27.93 26.37
C LYS A 488 -8.10 -28.12 26.30
N ASP A 489 -8.87 -27.15 26.78
CA ASP A 489 -10.34 -27.20 26.81
C ASP A 489 -10.90 -27.20 25.39
N LYS A 490 -10.26 -26.46 24.47
CA LYS A 490 -10.61 -26.47 23.04
C LYS A 490 -10.36 -27.84 22.39
N ASN A 491 -9.22 -28.48 22.68
CA ASN A 491 -8.96 -29.84 22.19
C ASN A 491 -9.97 -30.85 22.73
N GLU A 492 -10.30 -30.76 24.02
CA GLU A 492 -11.29 -31.61 24.65
C GLU A 492 -12.69 -31.41 24.05
N LEU A 493 -13.08 -30.16 23.80
CA LEU A 493 -14.34 -29.82 23.11
C LEU A 493 -14.41 -30.42 21.71
N LEU A 494 -13.33 -30.31 20.91
CA LEU A 494 -13.28 -30.89 19.56
C LEU A 494 -13.40 -32.41 19.59
N PHE A 495 -12.70 -33.05 20.54
CA PHE A 495 -12.71 -34.49 20.67
C PHE A 495 -14.06 -35.02 21.16
N GLN A 496 -14.59 -34.49 22.26
CA GLN A 496 -15.82 -35.00 22.89
C GLN A 496 -17.06 -34.71 22.05
N ARG A 497 -17.18 -33.50 21.50
CA ARG A 497 -18.42 -33.07 20.81
C ARG A 497 -18.42 -33.42 19.33
N PHE A 498 -17.26 -33.45 18.69
CA PHE A 498 -17.15 -33.61 17.23
C PHE A 498 -16.31 -34.83 16.82
N GLN A 499 -15.80 -35.62 17.77
CA GLN A 499 -14.92 -36.78 17.50
C GLN A 499 -13.71 -36.42 16.64
N MET A 500 -13.23 -35.18 16.77
CA MET A 500 -12.18 -34.62 15.94
C MET A 500 -10.91 -34.41 16.74
N ASN A 501 -9.82 -35.02 16.29
CA ASN A 501 -8.49 -34.80 16.86
C ASN A 501 -7.79 -33.67 16.11
N TYR A 502 -7.65 -32.51 16.76
CA TYR A 502 -7.00 -31.34 16.17
C TYR A 502 -5.59 -31.65 15.62
N ASN A 503 -4.83 -32.56 16.22
CA ASN A 503 -3.48 -32.88 15.74
C ASN A 503 -3.46 -33.55 14.36
N ASN A 504 -4.59 -34.10 13.92
CA ASN A 504 -4.75 -34.70 12.60
C ASN A 504 -5.11 -33.65 11.53
N GLU A 505 -5.43 -32.42 11.90
CA GLU A 505 -5.66 -31.34 10.94
C GLU A 505 -4.40 -31.12 10.07
N PRO A 506 -4.57 -30.71 8.80
CA PRO A 506 -3.45 -30.41 7.91
C PRO A 506 -2.41 -29.50 8.55
N ALA A 507 -1.14 -29.84 8.37
CA ALA A 507 -0.04 -29.08 8.96
C ALA A 507 -0.04 -27.61 8.51
N MET A 508 -0.47 -27.33 7.28
CA MET A 508 -0.64 -25.97 6.75
C MET A 508 -1.54 -25.10 7.63
N PHE A 509 -2.63 -25.65 8.16
CA PHE A 509 -3.56 -24.91 9.02
C PHE A 509 -3.01 -24.74 10.45
N ARG A 510 -2.31 -25.77 10.95
CA ARG A 510 -1.81 -25.78 12.34
C ARG A 510 -0.49 -25.03 12.55
N LYS A 511 0.35 -24.99 11.53
CA LYS A 511 1.73 -24.49 11.60
C LYS A 511 1.97 -23.31 10.67
N GLY A 512 1.07 -23.04 9.73
CA GLY A 512 1.27 -22.05 8.68
C GLY A 512 2.24 -22.55 7.61
N SER A 513 2.79 -21.61 6.85
CA SER A 513 3.67 -21.86 5.71
C SER A 513 4.99 -21.12 5.88
N CYS A 514 6.09 -21.84 5.81
CA CYS A 514 7.44 -21.29 5.74
C CYS A 514 7.90 -21.33 4.28
N ALA A 515 8.24 -20.18 3.70
CA ALA A 515 8.88 -20.08 2.40
C ALA A 515 10.37 -19.78 2.60
N TYR A 516 11.26 -20.58 2.02
CA TYR A 516 12.70 -20.39 2.12
C TYR A 516 13.42 -20.94 0.89
N ARG A 517 14.62 -20.42 0.62
CA ARG A 517 15.42 -20.88 -0.51
C ARG A 517 16.12 -22.18 -0.19
N GLN A 518 16.06 -23.16 -1.08
CA GLN A 518 16.76 -24.43 -0.95
C GLN A 518 17.61 -24.70 -2.20
N LYS A 519 18.81 -25.28 -2.02
CA LYS A 519 19.67 -25.70 -3.15
C LYS A 519 18.97 -26.83 -3.92
N VAL A 520 18.99 -26.74 -5.24
CA VAL A 520 18.52 -27.81 -6.12
C VAL A 520 19.68 -28.80 -6.29
N GLU A 521 19.53 -30.03 -5.80
CA GLU A 521 20.62 -31.04 -5.79
C GLU A 521 21.03 -31.54 -7.18
N ALA A 522 20.31 -31.17 -8.25
CA ALA A 522 20.42 -31.78 -9.58
C ALA A 522 20.94 -30.85 -10.69
N SER A 523 21.48 -29.65 -10.39
CA SER A 523 22.04 -28.75 -11.41
C SER A 523 23.54 -28.52 -11.21
N GLU A 524 24.31 -28.60 -12.29
CA GLU A 524 25.74 -28.23 -12.32
C GLU A 524 25.96 -26.73 -12.03
N ASP A 525 24.94 -25.91 -12.26
CA ASP A 525 24.85 -24.53 -11.81
C ASP A 525 24.24 -24.46 -10.40
N GLU A 526 24.77 -23.63 -9.49
CA GLU A 526 24.24 -23.42 -8.13
C GLU A 526 22.86 -22.74 -8.12
N ARG A 527 21.82 -23.45 -8.55
CA ARG A 527 20.45 -22.93 -8.60
C ARG A 527 19.76 -23.11 -7.24
N TRP A 528 19.12 -22.03 -6.78
CA TRP A 528 18.31 -22.01 -5.58
C TRP A 528 16.84 -21.77 -5.94
N ASP A 529 15.97 -22.72 -5.61
CA ASP A 529 14.53 -22.57 -5.77
C ASP A 529 13.86 -22.23 -4.43
N VAL A 530 12.64 -21.69 -4.47
CA VAL A 530 11.87 -21.37 -3.26
C VAL A 530 11.01 -22.56 -2.87
N ALA A 531 11.31 -23.15 -1.71
CA ALA A 531 10.54 -24.23 -1.11
C ALA A 531 9.49 -23.66 -0.14
N VAL A 532 8.31 -24.30 -0.10
CA VAL A 532 7.27 -24.03 0.90
C VAL A 532 7.08 -25.27 1.77
N ALA A 533 7.16 -25.09 3.08
CA ALA A 533 7.01 -26.17 4.06
C ALA A 533 6.04 -25.80 5.19
N HIS A 534 5.40 -26.80 5.79
CA HIS A 534 4.44 -26.64 6.89
C HIS A 534 4.97 -27.32 8.15
N VAL A 535 6.00 -26.74 8.76
CA VAL A 535 6.79 -27.36 9.83
C VAL A 535 6.94 -26.44 11.03
N ASP A 536 7.27 -27.03 12.18
CA ASP A 536 7.56 -26.28 13.40
C ASP A 536 8.91 -25.55 13.28
N MET A 537 8.92 -24.24 13.53
CA MET A 537 10.11 -23.37 13.48
C MET A 537 10.87 -23.39 14.81
N GLY A 538 10.97 -24.56 15.46
CA GLY A 538 11.75 -24.75 16.67
C GLY A 538 13.26 -24.77 16.41
N PRO A 539 14.09 -24.95 17.46
CA PRO A 539 15.55 -24.94 17.35
C PRO A 539 16.12 -25.92 16.32
N GLN A 540 15.50 -27.09 16.16
CA GLN A 540 15.92 -28.10 15.18
C GLN A 540 15.75 -27.63 13.73
N PHE A 541 14.68 -26.87 13.46
CA PHE A 541 14.45 -26.29 12.13
C PHE A 541 15.56 -25.30 11.79
N TRP A 542 15.86 -24.36 12.70
CA TRP A 542 16.91 -23.37 12.48
C TRP A 542 18.31 -23.99 12.42
N ALA A 543 18.58 -25.05 13.19
CA ALA A 543 19.84 -25.80 13.08
C ALA A 543 20.02 -26.47 11.72
N LYS A 544 18.94 -27.04 11.15
CA LYS A 544 18.96 -27.64 9.80
C LYS A 544 19.08 -26.58 8.69
N HIS A 545 18.58 -25.37 8.93
CA HIS A 545 18.52 -24.27 7.96
C HIS A 545 19.39 -23.08 8.38
N SER A 546 20.55 -23.32 9.01
CA SER A 546 21.43 -22.26 9.52
C SER A 546 21.86 -21.26 8.43
N TYR A 547 22.01 -21.76 7.20
CA TYR A 547 22.31 -20.96 6.01
C TYR A 547 21.32 -19.83 5.73
N VAL A 548 20.10 -19.85 6.29
CA VAL A 548 19.11 -18.79 6.09
C VAL A 548 19.62 -17.46 6.65
N PHE A 549 20.27 -17.48 7.82
CA PHE A 549 20.83 -16.27 8.44
C PHE A 549 22.34 -16.11 8.18
N ASP A 550 23.03 -17.19 7.79
CA ASP A 550 24.48 -17.19 7.55
C ASP A 550 24.89 -16.93 6.08
N ARG A 551 23.95 -16.59 5.19
CA ARG A 551 24.25 -16.26 3.78
C ARG A 551 25.19 -15.05 3.72
N ARG A 552 26.46 -15.33 3.37
CA ARG A 552 27.49 -14.33 3.08
C ARG A 552 27.32 -13.73 1.69
#